data_AF-A0A3M1CPI6-F1
#
_entry.id   AF-A0A3M1CPI6-F1
#
_cell.length_a   1.000
_cell.length_b   1.000
_cell.length_c   1.000
_cell.angle_alpha   90.00
_cell.angle_beta   90.00
_cell.angle_gamma   90.00
#
_symmetry.space_group_name_H-M   'P 1'
#
loop_
_entity.id
_entity.type
_entity.pdbx_description
1 polymer ?
#
loop_
_entity_poly.entity_id
_entity_poly.type
_entity_poly.pdbx_seq_one_letter_code
_entity_poly.pdbx_strand_id
1 'polypeptide(L)'
;MLDIDHFKKYNDRNGHMLGDEVLRQVAEILRKNTRSVDTVARFGGEEFVVILPGQDKASSAQVAEKLRQAIEKHPFPREHTQPGGKVTASLGVSEFPADADAPDALLEAADLALYASKHAGRNRTTAYDVKLRQMEQERQRQLEAKRQRRKRRKFNPRKMEVVDPT
;
A
#
# COMPACT_ATOMS: atom_id res chain seq x y z
N MET A 1 -8.00 1.19 -3.43
CA MET A 1 -6.99 2.12 -2.90
C MET A 1 -5.68 2.01 -3.68
N LEU A 2 -4.93 3.10 -3.77
CA LEU A 2 -3.65 3.22 -4.48
C LEU A 2 -2.64 3.94 -3.59
N ASP A 3 -1.36 3.57 -3.70
CA ASP A 3 -0.23 4.26 -3.07
C ASP A 3 0.95 4.33 -4.05
N ILE A 4 1.63 5.48 -4.10
CA ILE A 4 2.82 5.68 -4.93
C ILE A 4 4.03 5.02 -4.27
N ASP A 5 4.61 4.05 -4.96
CA ASP A 5 5.70 3.25 -4.43
C ASP A 5 6.94 4.11 -4.16
N HIS A 6 7.51 3.94 -2.96
CA HIS A 6 8.75 4.62 -2.56
C HIS A 6 8.67 6.16 -2.58
N PHE A 7 7.47 6.75 -2.48
CA PHE A 7 7.28 8.20 -2.56
C PHE A 7 8.12 8.99 -1.54
N LYS A 8 8.24 8.51 -0.30
CA LYS A 8 9.16 9.11 0.68
C LYS A 8 10.61 9.17 0.16
N LYS A 9 11.11 8.10 -0.48
CA LYS A 9 12.48 8.08 -1.04
C LYS A 9 12.61 9.05 -2.21
N TYR A 10 11.56 9.20 -3.02
CA TYR A 10 11.49 10.23 -4.03
C TYR A 10 11.64 11.63 -3.42
N ASN A 11 10.84 11.95 -2.40
CA ASN A 11 10.90 13.25 -1.71
C ASN A 11 12.26 13.51 -1.07
N ASP A 12 12.80 12.52 -0.35
CA ASP A 12 14.09 12.66 0.34
C ASP A 12 15.23 12.97 -0.65
N ARG A 13 15.13 12.50 -1.90
CA ARG A 13 16.16 12.69 -2.94
C ARG A 13 15.93 13.91 -3.83
N ASN A 14 14.68 14.23 -4.12
CA ASN A 14 14.31 15.22 -5.14
C ASN A 14 13.69 16.48 -4.55
N GLY A 15 13.35 16.48 -3.26
CA GLY A 15 12.67 17.56 -2.57
C GLY A 15 11.15 17.51 -2.73
N HIS A 16 10.44 18.06 -1.73
CA HIS A 16 8.98 18.04 -1.67
C HIS A 16 8.31 18.75 -2.85
N MET A 17 8.93 19.78 -3.43
CA MET A 17 8.39 20.49 -4.61
C MET A 17 8.17 19.55 -5.80
N LEU A 18 9.14 18.67 -6.09
CA LEU A 18 9.01 17.67 -7.14
C LEU A 18 8.06 16.53 -6.72
N GLY A 19 8.01 16.22 -5.42
CA GLY A 19 7.00 15.31 -4.88
C GLY A 19 5.58 15.76 -5.15
N ASP A 20 5.29 17.03 -4.87
CA ASP A 20 3.98 17.63 -5.14
C ASP A 20 3.65 17.62 -6.63
N GLU A 21 4.65 17.81 -7.50
CA GLU A 21 4.47 17.68 -8.94
C GLU A 21 4.10 16.24 -9.34
N VAL A 22 4.78 15.23 -8.81
CA VAL A 22 4.42 13.82 -9.01
C VAL A 22 2.97 13.56 -8.56
N LEU A 23 2.57 14.05 -7.39
CA LEU A 23 1.20 13.87 -6.88
C LEU A 23 0.15 14.51 -7.81
N ARG A 24 0.41 15.72 -8.33
CA ARG A 24 -0.49 16.37 -9.30
C ARG A 24 -0.59 15.57 -10.60
N GLN A 25 0.55 15.11 -11.12
CA GLN A 25 0.59 14.32 -12.35
C GLN A 25 -0.13 12.97 -12.18
N VAL A 26 0.05 12.28 -11.04
CA VAL A 26 -0.71 11.07 -10.71
C VAL A 26 -2.21 11.36 -10.65
N ALA A 27 -2.65 12.41 -9.95
CA ALA A 27 -4.06 12.78 -9.89
C ALA A 27 -4.67 13.04 -11.29
N GLU A 28 -3.93 13.69 -12.19
CA GLU A 28 -4.34 13.87 -13.57
C GLU A 28 -4.43 12.55 -14.35
N ILE A 29 -3.45 11.66 -14.19
CA ILE A 29 -3.48 10.32 -14.82
C ILE A 29 -4.71 9.56 -14.37
N LEU A 30 -5.01 9.56 -13.07
CA LEU A 30 -6.20 8.91 -12.52
C LEU A 30 -7.47 9.48 -13.16
N ARG A 31 -7.65 10.81 -13.12
CA ARG A 31 -8.83 11.48 -13.69
C ARG A 31 -9.01 11.24 -15.19
N LYS A 32 -7.92 11.20 -15.98
CA LYS A 32 -7.97 10.96 -17.43
C LYS A 32 -8.35 9.52 -17.77
N ASN A 33 -8.16 8.59 -16.84
CA ASN A 33 -8.33 7.16 -17.07
C ASN A 33 -9.57 6.56 -16.39
N THR A 34 -10.31 7.36 -15.62
CA THR A 34 -11.60 7.01 -15.01
C THR A 34 -12.77 7.69 -15.74
N ARG A 35 -13.98 7.16 -15.54
CA ARG A 35 -15.23 7.70 -16.13
C ARG A 35 -15.69 8.93 -15.34
N SER A 36 -16.61 9.70 -15.91
CA SER A 36 -17.21 10.87 -15.23
C SER A 36 -18.01 10.52 -13.97
N VAL A 37 -18.54 9.29 -13.90
CA VAL A 37 -19.28 8.77 -12.73
C VAL A 37 -18.35 8.23 -11.64
N ASP A 38 -17.09 7.99 -11.97
CA ASP A 38 -16.10 7.48 -11.03
C ASP A 38 -15.54 8.64 -10.20
N THR A 39 -15.22 8.39 -8.93
CA THR A 39 -14.66 9.40 -8.03
C THR A 39 -13.19 9.12 -7.78
N VAL A 40 -12.34 10.14 -7.94
CA VAL A 40 -10.91 10.10 -7.58
C VAL A 40 -10.68 11.08 -6.44
N ALA A 41 -10.12 10.60 -5.33
CA ALA A 41 -9.79 11.40 -4.16
C ALA A 41 -8.37 11.10 -3.68
N ARG A 42 -7.68 12.12 -3.17
CA ARG A 42 -6.43 11.93 -2.41
C ARG A 42 -6.81 11.66 -0.96
N PHE A 43 -6.45 10.49 -0.43
CA PHE A 43 -6.83 10.07 0.91
C PHE A 43 -5.91 10.67 1.98
N GLY A 44 -4.60 10.71 1.70
CA GLY A 44 -3.59 11.32 2.56
C GLY A 44 -2.19 11.00 2.04
N GLY A 45 -1.21 11.87 2.30
CA GLY A 45 0.18 11.62 1.84
C GLY A 45 0.24 11.30 0.33
N GLU A 46 0.76 10.14 -0.02
CA GLU A 46 0.86 9.56 -1.36
C GLU A 46 -0.29 8.63 -1.76
N GLU A 47 -1.34 8.54 -0.94
CA GLU A 47 -2.43 7.60 -1.11
C GLU A 47 -3.65 8.22 -1.81
N PHE A 48 -4.25 7.45 -2.71
CA PHE A 48 -5.43 7.81 -3.48
C PHE A 48 -6.51 6.73 -3.37
N VAL A 49 -7.76 7.17 -3.37
CA VAL A 49 -8.94 6.30 -3.47
C VAL A 49 -9.64 6.58 -4.80
N VAL A 50 -10.03 5.50 -5.46
CA VAL A 50 -10.87 5.55 -6.67
C VAL A 50 -12.13 4.73 -6.37
N ILE A 51 -13.29 5.36 -6.49
CA ILE A 51 -14.60 4.72 -6.29
C ILE A 51 -15.20 4.48 -7.67
N LEU A 52 -15.61 3.25 -7.94
CA LEU A 52 -16.08 2.77 -9.24
C LEU A 52 -17.52 2.24 -9.14
N PRO A 53 -18.55 3.11 -9.18
CA PRO A 53 -19.93 2.67 -9.09
C PRO A 53 -20.33 1.74 -10.25
N GLY A 54 -21.15 0.74 -9.92
CA GLY A 54 -21.73 -0.19 -10.91
C GLY A 54 -20.71 -1.12 -11.58
N GLN A 55 -19.60 -1.42 -10.90
CA GLN A 55 -18.61 -2.40 -11.38
C GLN A 55 -18.44 -3.53 -10.36
N ASP A 56 -18.26 -4.74 -10.86
CA ASP A 56 -17.81 -5.87 -10.05
C ASP A 56 -16.29 -5.78 -9.78
N LYS A 57 -15.79 -6.65 -8.90
CA LYS A 57 -14.36 -6.69 -8.56
C LYS A 57 -13.46 -6.98 -9.76
N ALA A 58 -13.89 -7.85 -10.67
CA ALA A 58 -13.09 -8.23 -11.84
C ALA A 58 -12.87 -7.05 -12.78
N SER A 59 -13.93 -6.32 -13.11
CA SER A 59 -13.88 -5.10 -13.91
C SER A 59 -13.10 -4.00 -13.18
N SER A 60 -13.30 -3.86 -11.87
CA SER A 60 -12.56 -2.91 -11.04
C SER A 60 -11.06 -3.21 -11.01
N ALA A 61 -10.66 -4.49 -10.98
CA ALA A 61 -9.27 -4.91 -11.06
C ALA A 61 -8.64 -4.60 -12.42
N GLN A 62 -9.39 -4.70 -13.52
CA GLN A 62 -8.93 -4.27 -14.84
C GLN A 62 -8.70 -2.76 -14.91
N VAL A 63 -9.61 -1.96 -14.34
CA VAL A 63 -9.43 -0.50 -14.22
C VAL A 63 -8.20 -0.18 -13.39
N ALA A 64 -8.06 -0.80 -12.23
CA ALA A 64 -6.89 -0.63 -11.36
C ALA A 64 -5.57 -0.97 -12.09
N GLU A 65 -5.53 -2.07 -12.83
CA GLU A 65 -4.34 -2.45 -13.59
C GLU A 65 -4.02 -1.47 -14.74
N LYS A 66 -5.05 -0.95 -15.41
CA LYS A 66 -4.89 0.14 -16.39
C LYS A 66 -4.29 1.38 -15.75
N LEU A 67 -4.78 1.79 -14.58
CA LEU A 67 -4.27 2.96 -13.84
C LEU A 67 -2.81 2.75 -13.43
N ARG A 68 -2.48 1.56 -12.91
CA ARG A 68 -1.13 1.19 -12.54
C ARG A 68 -0.15 1.31 -13.72
N GLN A 69 -0.51 0.74 -14.86
CA GLN A 69 0.30 0.80 -16.08
C GLN A 69 0.42 2.23 -16.61
N ALA A 70 -0.64 3.03 -16.52
CA ALA A 70 -0.60 4.43 -16.94
C ALA A 70 0.38 5.25 -16.09
N ILE A 71 0.42 5.01 -14.78
CA ILE A 71 1.41 5.63 -13.87
C ILE A 71 2.82 5.16 -14.25
N GLU A 72 3.07 3.86 -14.32
CA GLU A 72 4.40 3.31 -14.64
C GLU A 72 4.98 3.81 -15.98
N LYS A 73 4.12 4.02 -16.99
CA LYS A 73 4.53 4.49 -18.32
C LYS A 73 4.73 6.00 -18.39
N HIS A 74 4.18 6.77 -17.46
CA HIS A 74 4.25 8.23 -17.50
C HIS A 74 5.66 8.72 -17.12
N PRO A 75 6.28 9.61 -17.90
CA PRO A 75 7.66 10.07 -17.63
C PRO A 75 7.68 11.14 -16.53
N PHE A 76 7.79 10.72 -15.27
CA PHE A 76 7.85 11.65 -14.15
C PHE A 76 9.22 12.35 -14.03
N PRO A 77 9.27 13.59 -13.50
CA PRO A 77 10.53 14.28 -13.24
C PRO A 77 11.46 13.44 -12.38
N ARG A 78 12.73 13.32 -12.78
CA ARG A 78 13.77 12.57 -12.04
C ARG A 78 13.39 11.13 -11.67
N GLU A 79 12.50 10.47 -12.39
CA GLU A 79 12.07 9.09 -12.08
C GLU A 79 13.20 8.05 -12.13
N HIS A 80 14.23 8.30 -12.95
CA HIS A 80 15.45 7.47 -13.04
C HIS A 80 16.16 7.31 -11.68
N THR A 81 15.83 8.13 -10.69
CA THR A 81 16.34 8.05 -9.33
C THR A 81 15.65 7.01 -8.44
N GLN A 82 14.52 6.46 -8.88
CA GLN A 82 13.73 5.47 -8.16
C GLN A 82 14.24 4.04 -8.35
N PRO A 83 13.88 3.10 -7.45
CA PRO A 83 14.05 1.67 -7.72
C PRO A 83 13.39 1.29 -9.05
N GLY A 84 14.14 0.64 -9.95
CA GLY A 84 13.64 0.31 -11.29
C GLY A 84 13.58 1.49 -12.27
N GLY A 85 14.04 2.69 -11.87
CA GLY A 85 14.12 3.86 -12.74
C GLY A 85 12.77 4.47 -13.12
N LYS A 86 11.70 4.11 -12.42
CA LYS A 86 10.32 4.52 -12.68
C LYS A 86 9.60 4.89 -11.39
N VAL A 87 8.68 5.85 -11.48
CA VAL A 87 7.66 6.04 -10.45
C VAL A 87 6.55 5.03 -10.71
N THR A 88 6.26 4.18 -9.73
CA THR A 88 5.23 3.14 -9.82
C THR A 88 4.21 3.31 -8.71
N ALA A 89 3.11 2.57 -8.79
CA ALA A 89 2.11 2.53 -7.74
C ALA A 89 1.69 1.09 -7.46
N SER A 90 1.34 0.84 -6.20
CA SER A 90 0.69 -0.39 -5.77
C SER A 90 -0.81 -0.12 -5.58
N LEU A 91 -1.66 -1.08 -5.93
CA LEU A 91 -3.11 -0.94 -5.83
C LEU A 91 -3.74 -2.13 -5.11
N GLY A 92 -4.79 -1.84 -4.34
CA GLY A 92 -5.68 -2.80 -3.71
C GLY A 92 -7.13 -2.55 -4.12
N VAL A 93 -7.86 -3.61 -4.47
CA VAL A 93 -9.24 -3.54 -4.95
C VAL A 93 -10.16 -4.34 -4.04
N SER A 94 -11.29 -3.78 -3.65
CA SER A 94 -12.38 -4.46 -2.94
C SER A 94 -13.72 -4.11 -3.59
N GLU A 95 -14.74 -4.95 -3.37
CA GLU A 95 -16.08 -4.79 -3.92
C GLU A 95 -17.13 -4.73 -2.81
N PHE A 96 -18.04 -3.76 -2.93
CA PHE A 96 -19.24 -3.69 -2.08
C PHE A 96 -20.44 -4.27 -2.84
N PRO A 97 -21.27 -5.12 -2.21
CA PRO A 97 -21.18 -5.61 -0.83
C PRO A 97 -20.40 -6.92 -0.67
N ALA A 98 -19.75 -7.42 -1.73
CA ALA A 98 -19.15 -8.77 -1.73
C ALA A 98 -18.03 -8.98 -0.68
N ASP A 99 -17.26 -7.94 -0.38
CA ASP A 99 -16.12 -8.00 0.54
C ASP A 99 -16.38 -7.37 1.91
N ALA A 100 -17.45 -6.57 2.02
CA ALA A 100 -17.77 -5.78 3.20
C ALA A 100 -19.21 -5.28 3.16
N ASP A 101 -19.80 -5.08 4.34
CA ASP A 101 -21.15 -4.57 4.56
C ASP A 101 -21.19 -3.09 5.02
N ALA A 102 -20.03 -2.48 5.25
CA ALA A 102 -19.90 -1.08 5.65
C ALA A 102 -18.75 -0.38 4.90
N PRO A 103 -18.83 0.96 4.68
CA PRO A 103 -17.77 1.72 4.00
C PRO A 103 -16.38 1.57 4.62
N ASP A 104 -16.27 1.61 5.94
CA ASP A 104 -14.98 1.48 6.63
C ASP A 104 -14.38 0.08 6.45
N ALA A 105 -15.22 -0.96 6.51
CA ALA A 105 -14.79 -2.33 6.27
C ALA A 105 -14.38 -2.57 4.80
N LEU A 106 -15.04 -1.90 3.86
CA LEU A 106 -14.69 -1.94 2.44
C LEU A 106 -13.32 -1.31 2.19
N LEU A 107 -13.05 -0.17 2.83
CA LEU A 107 -11.76 0.50 2.76
C LEU A 107 -10.68 -0.38 3.39
N GLU A 108 -10.91 -0.95 4.57
CA GLU A 108 -9.97 -1.88 5.21
C GLU A 108 -9.64 -3.09 4.30
N ALA A 109 -10.64 -3.63 3.58
CA ALA A 109 -10.41 -4.68 2.60
C ALA A 109 -9.52 -4.23 1.43
N ALA A 110 -9.74 -3.03 0.90
CA ALA A 110 -8.88 -2.45 -0.13
C ALA A 110 -7.44 -2.23 0.39
N ASP A 111 -7.29 -1.80 1.64
CA ASP A 111 -6.00 -1.54 2.30
C ASP A 111 -5.21 -2.83 2.50
N LEU A 112 -5.87 -3.90 2.94
CA LEU A 112 -5.26 -5.22 3.05
C LEU A 112 -4.76 -5.72 1.69
N ALA A 113 -5.55 -5.51 0.63
CA ALA A 113 -5.13 -5.85 -0.73
C ALA A 113 -3.96 -4.97 -1.21
N LEU A 114 -3.97 -3.67 -0.90
CA LEU A 114 -2.87 -2.76 -1.23
C LEU A 114 -1.58 -3.16 -0.49
N TYR A 115 -1.70 -3.52 0.78
CA TYR A 115 -0.59 -4.03 1.57
C TYR A 115 -0.02 -5.31 0.97
N ALA A 116 -0.88 -6.23 0.52
CA ALA A 116 -0.45 -7.42 -0.21
C ALA A 116 0.31 -7.08 -1.50
N SER A 117 -0.15 -6.08 -2.27
CA SER A 117 0.59 -5.57 -3.43
C SER A 117 1.98 -5.06 -3.06
N LYS A 118 2.09 -4.24 -2.01
CA LYS A 118 3.37 -3.70 -1.52
C LYS A 118 4.32 -4.80 -1.06
N HIS A 119 3.80 -5.85 -0.43
CA HIS A 119 4.61 -6.97 0.07
C HIS A 119 5.01 -7.97 -1.00
N ALA A 120 4.22 -8.12 -2.05
CA ALA A 120 4.49 -9.03 -3.15
C ALA A 120 5.35 -8.39 -4.27
N GLY A 121 6.10 -7.33 -3.95
CA GLY A 121 7.08 -6.73 -4.86
C GLY A 121 6.72 -5.35 -5.39
N ARG A 122 5.60 -4.75 -4.95
CA ARG A 122 5.09 -3.45 -5.43
C ARG A 122 4.75 -3.46 -6.92
N ASN A 123 4.42 -2.28 -7.47
CA ASN A 123 4.07 -2.10 -8.87
C ASN A 123 3.09 -3.17 -9.38
N ARG A 124 2.01 -3.40 -8.62
CA ARG A 124 1.00 -4.40 -8.93
C ARG A 124 -0.36 -4.06 -8.35
N THR A 125 -1.36 -4.74 -8.90
CA THR A 125 -2.74 -4.72 -8.45
C THR A 125 -3.05 -6.03 -7.75
N THR A 126 -3.66 -5.97 -6.56
CA THR A 126 -4.20 -7.14 -5.87
C THR A 126 -5.67 -6.90 -5.59
N ALA A 127 -6.51 -7.88 -5.93
CA ALA A 127 -7.90 -7.89 -5.53
C ALA A 127 -8.03 -8.56 -4.15
N TYR A 128 -8.90 -8.02 -3.30
CA TYR A 128 -9.13 -8.54 -1.97
C TYR A 128 -9.71 -9.95 -2.02
N ASP A 129 -9.18 -10.80 -1.15
CA ASP A 129 -9.64 -12.14 -0.85
C ASP A 129 -9.62 -12.31 0.68
N VAL A 130 -10.59 -13.04 1.23
CA VAL A 130 -10.72 -13.28 2.68
C VAL A 130 -9.44 -13.88 3.28
N LYS A 131 -8.67 -14.64 2.50
CA LYS A 131 -7.38 -15.19 2.91
C LYS A 131 -6.36 -14.10 3.24
N LEU A 132 -6.41 -12.93 2.59
CA LEU A 132 -5.49 -11.82 2.92
C LEU A 132 -5.67 -11.37 4.36
N ARG A 133 -6.91 -11.28 4.84
CA ARG A 133 -7.21 -10.93 6.23
C ARG A 133 -6.71 -12.00 7.19
N GLN A 134 -6.90 -13.27 6.87
CA GLN A 134 -6.39 -14.39 7.67
C GLN A 134 -4.85 -14.39 7.74
N MET A 135 -4.18 -14.22 6.59
CA MET A 135 -2.73 -14.14 6.51
C MET A 135 -2.15 -12.97 7.31
N GLU A 136 -2.78 -11.79 7.26
CA GLU A 136 -2.31 -10.64 8.04
C GLU A 136 -2.52 -10.84 9.55
N GLN A 137 -3.63 -11.43 9.97
CA GLN A 137 -3.86 -11.80 11.37
C GLN A 137 -2.83 -12.81 11.87
N GLU A 138 -2.53 -13.84 11.08
CA GLU A 138 -1.48 -14.82 11.40
C GLU A 138 -0.11 -14.17 11.48
N ARG A 139 0.23 -13.29 10.52
CA ARG A 139 1.48 -12.53 10.51
C ARG A 139 1.63 -11.68 11.77
N GLN A 140 0.58 -10.95 12.17
CA GLN A 140 0.58 -10.14 13.39
C GLN A 140 0.78 -11.00 14.64
N ARG A 141 0.05 -12.11 14.78
CA ARG A 141 0.23 -13.07 15.89
C ARG A 141 1.67 -13.59 15.95
N GLN A 142 2.26 -13.94 14.81
CA GLN A 142 3.66 -14.41 14.76
C GLN A 142 4.65 -13.31 15.16
N LEU A 143 4.44 -12.07 14.72
CA LEU A 143 5.29 -10.93 15.08
C LEU A 143 5.21 -10.62 16.58
N GLU A 144 4.03 -10.65 17.17
CA GLU A 144 3.82 -10.48 18.60
C GLU A 144 4.49 -11.59 19.41
N ALA A 145 4.30 -12.85 19.03
CA ALA A 145 4.96 -13.98 19.66
C ALA A 145 6.50 -13.86 19.60
N LYS A 146 7.05 -13.45 18.45
CA LYS A 146 8.49 -13.16 18.29
C LYS A 146 8.95 -12.02 19.20
N ARG A 147 8.18 -10.93 19.31
CA ARG A 147 8.46 -9.79 20.20
C ARG A 147 8.46 -10.22 21.67
N GLN A 148 7.47 -11.01 22.10
CA GLN A 148 7.38 -11.53 23.47
C GLN A 148 8.55 -12.47 23.80
N ARG A 149 8.92 -13.38 22.89
CA ARG A 149 10.09 -14.26 23.06
C ARG A 149 11.40 -13.46 23.19
N ARG A 150 11.59 -12.41 22.38
CA ARG A 150 12.75 -11.50 22.50
C ARG A 150 12.78 -10.77 23.85
N LYS A 151 11.63 -10.30 24.35
CA LYS A 151 11.54 -9.68 25.70
C LYS A 151 11.90 -10.68 26.81
N ARG A 152 11.35 -11.90 26.78
CA ARG A 152 11.67 -12.96 27.75
C ARG A 152 13.14 -13.39 27.72
N ARG A 153 13.78 -13.47 26.54
CA ARG A 153 15.22 -13.78 26.44
C ARG A 153 16.13 -12.67 26.98
N LYS A 154 15.71 -11.39 26.85
CA LYS A 154 16.42 -10.25 27.44
C LYS A 154 16.23 -10.17 28.96
N PHE A 155 15.09 -10.65 29.48
CA PHE A 155 14.79 -10.77 30.90
C PHE A 155 15.07 -12.21 31.38
N ASN A 156 16.35 -12.63 31.36
CA ASN A 156 16.77 -13.89 31.96
C ASN A 156 17.55 -13.63 33.26
N PRO A 157 16.94 -13.83 34.45
CA PRO A 157 17.60 -13.54 35.73
C PRO A 157 18.79 -14.47 36.04
N ARG A 158 18.96 -15.59 35.31
CA ARG A 158 20.10 -16.52 35.47
C ARG A 158 21.44 -16.02 34.87
N LYS A 159 21.50 -14.79 34.34
CA LYS A 159 22.76 -14.16 33.89
C LYS A 159 23.31 -13.11 34.88
N MET A 160 22.68 -12.94 36.03
CA MET A 160 23.28 -12.24 37.18
C MET A 160 24.01 -13.28 38.04
N GLU A 161 25.14 -13.80 37.56
CA GLU A 161 26.09 -14.48 38.45
C GLU A 161 26.86 -13.41 39.23
N VAL A 162 26.89 -13.64 40.54
CA VAL A 162 27.48 -12.81 41.58
C VAL A 162 28.98 -12.64 41.29
N VAL A 163 29.42 -11.40 41.15
CA VAL A 163 30.84 -11.07 41.21
C VAL A 163 31.21 -11.08 42.69
N ASP A 164 31.85 -12.15 43.16
CA ASP A 164 32.42 -12.19 44.51
C ASP A 164 33.61 -11.22 44.60
N PRO A 165 33.69 -10.39 45.66
CA PRO A 165 34.83 -9.50 45.86
C PRO A 165 35.98 -10.25 46.54
N THR A 166 37.15 -10.26 45.91
CA THR A 166 38.46 -10.48 46.54
C THR A 166 39.23 -9.18 46.67
#